data_AF-A0A1Y3S4J7-F1
#
_entry.id   AF-A0A1Y3S4J7-F1
#
_cell.length_a   1.000
_cell.length_b   1.000
_cell.length_c   1.000
_cell.angle_alpha   90.00
_cell.angle_beta   90.00
_cell.angle_gamma   90.00
#
_symmetry.space_group_name_H-M   'P 1'
#
loop_
_entity.id
_entity.type
_entity.pdbx_description
1 polymer ?
#
loop_
_entity_poly.entity_id
_entity_poly.type
_entity_poly.pdbx_seq_one_letter_code
_entity_poly.pdbx_strand_id
1 'polypeptide(L)'
;QMRYTTQNLDLTNVNQTALNNWESALTRPIYAQIEGEGERITQLAATADGIQVTVQGQQEDIQDLQKGVEDQIQVIQEVQVAVGEQGGMITDIQGTVTAQAQQMAKLELTAQGLSATVQEQETKLTEFEGTLTAQGENIGTLEGTIKSQSEKLADLSLTADGLTTTVAEQTQTITQITGTVTGQGERLEQLGENLSEFTDTITGSLDGLQAQLDGQIQTWFDREIPTPDNAPANTWESEEDKINHLGDLYYVVDNDTAGGQAYRWAKMDDTYQWVLIEDVEVAKALADAARAQDTADGKRRVFVTQPVPPYDVGDLWAQGDSGDLMRCNTARPMGIYLASDWGKASDYTNDDALHDFVDGTFAQTKEEVTKRISQLEVKADSISATVSSQTTTITKLENTSLTGAVTEYYLSTSKTELAGGSWSQTAPEWIEGKYMWSRTRTTRADGGTSYSSPTCIAGATGATGTGVSSITEEYYLSTSKTAQTGGSWTTTPPTWSSGKYIWTRNKIVYTNPASTKYTTPICDSSWEAVNEIEVGGRNLLSKKTIGLYKGGTT
;
A
#
# COMPACT_ATOMS: atom_id res chain seq x y z
N GLN A 1 -71.12 136.91 22.52
CA GLN A 1 -71.31 138.30 22.04
C GLN A 1 -72.77 138.61 21.73
N MET A 2 -73.49 137.89 20.84
CA MET A 2 -74.93 138.19 20.56
C MET A 2 -75.85 138.24 21.79
N ARG A 3 -75.76 137.29 22.74
CA ARG A 3 -76.51 137.33 24.03
C ARG A 3 -76.30 138.62 24.82
N TYR A 4 -75.10 139.17 24.76
CA TYR A 4 -74.72 140.40 25.44
C TYR A 4 -75.23 141.65 24.71
N THR A 5 -75.38 141.57 23.38
CA THR A 5 -75.94 142.65 22.55
C THR A 5 -77.48 142.73 22.68
N THR A 6 -78.18 141.61 22.82
CA THR A 6 -79.64 141.55 23.00
C THR A 6 -80.15 142.07 24.34
N GLN A 7 -79.36 141.91 25.41
CA GLN A 7 -79.75 142.38 26.74
C GLN A 7 -79.62 143.90 26.91
N ASN A 8 -78.94 144.59 25.99
CA ASN A 8 -78.62 146.03 26.09
C ASN A 8 -79.33 146.90 25.03
N LEU A 9 -80.34 146.37 24.33
CA LEU A 9 -81.17 147.13 23.39
C LEU A 9 -82.40 147.70 24.10
N ASP A 10 -82.70 148.99 23.94
CA ASP A 10 -83.92 149.63 24.46
C ASP A 10 -85.14 149.20 23.62
N LEU A 11 -85.99 148.35 24.21
CA LEU A 11 -87.12 147.70 23.55
C LEU A 11 -88.45 148.44 23.73
N THR A 12 -88.45 149.60 24.40
CA THR A 12 -89.68 150.31 24.81
C THR A 12 -90.56 150.81 23.64
N ASN A 13 -90.00 150.94 22.44
CA ASN A 13 -90.73 151.31 21.20
C ASN A 13 -90.72 150.22 20.12
N VAL A 14 -90.23 149.02 20.43
CA VAL A 14 -90.15 147.91 19.47
C VAL A 14 -91.35 147.01 19.68
N ASN A 15 -92.21 146.92 18.66
CA ASN A 15 -93.33 145.99 18.64
C ASN A 15 -92.82 144.59 19.04
N GLN A 16 -93.40 143.97 20.08
CA GLN A 16 -93.03 142.62 20.55
C GLN A 16 -92.98 141.60 19.41
N THR A 17 -93.80 141.80 18.37
CA THR A 17 -93.78 141.03 17.13
C THR A 17 -92.44 141.12 16.38
N ALA A 18 -91.83 142.32 16.30
CA ALA A 18 -90.54 142.53 15.65
C ALA A 18 -89.38 141.89 16.41
N LEU A 19 -89.41 141.91 17.75
CA LEU A 19 -88.40 141.24 18.58
C LEU A 19 -88.51 139.72 18.47
N ASN A 20 -89.74 139.19 18.58
CA ASN A 20 -90.00 137.76 18.39
C ASN A 20 -89.62 137.30 16.97
N ASN A 21 -89.81 138.16 15.96
CA ASN A 21 -89.36 137.92 14.60
C ASN A 21 -87.84 137.91 14.49
N TRP A 22 -87.12 138.86 15.10
CA TRP A 22 -85.65 138.89 15.08
C TRP A 22 -85.04 137.68 15.82
N GLU A 23 -85.59 137.32 16.97
CA GLU A 23 -85.17 136.14 17.73
C GLU A 23 -85.46 134.84 16.96
N SER A 24 -86.62 134.73 16.30
CA SER A 24 -86.97 133.56 15.49
C SER A 24 -86.26 133.51 14.14
N ALA A 25 -85.91 134.64 13.54
CA ALA A 25 -85.31 134.71 12.20
C ALA A 25 -83.78 134.71 12.20
N LEU A 26 -83.13 135.20 13.26
CA LEU A 26 -81.67 135.33 13.32
C LEU A 26 -81.07 134.56 14.49
N THR A 27 -81.53 134.81 15.73
CA THR A 27 -80.88 134.24 16.92
C THR A 27 -81.08 132.74 17.05
N ARG A 28 -82.33 132.25 16.99
CA ARG A 28 -82.63 130.81 17.07
C ARG A 28 -81.95 129.99 15.95
N PRO A 29 -81.99 130.41 14.67
CA PRO A 29 -81.29 129.69 13.60
C PRO A 29 -79.78 129.62 13.79
N ILE A 30 -79.13 130.73 14.19
CA ILE A 30 -77.68 130.73 14.43
C ILE A 30 -77.32 129.86 15.64
N TYR A 31 -78.12 129.88 16.71
CA TYR A 31 -77.90 128.99 17.84
C TYR A 31 -78.06 127.51 17.45
N ALA A 32 -79.12 127.17 16.73
CA ALA A 32 -79.33 125.81 16.23
C ALA A 32 -78.21 125.37 15.27
N GLN A 33 -77.67 126.28 14.45
CA GLN A 33 -76.53 126.01 13.59
C GLN A 33 -75.24 125.79 14.39
N ILE A 34 -74.95 126.61 15.41
CA ILE A 34 -73.77 126.44 16.27
C ILE A 34 -73.86 125.15 17.09
N GLU A 35 -75.04 124.82 17.60
CA GLU A 35 -75.30 123.58 18.32
C GLU A 35 -75.13 122.36 17.40
N GLY A 36 -75.68 122.42 16.19
CA GLY A 36 -75.49 121.39 15.16
C GLY A 36 -74.03 121.25 14.69
N GLU A 37 -73.29 122.35 14.54
CA GLU A 37 -71.85 122.31 14.26
C GLU A 37 -71.05 121.75 15.45
N GLY A 38 -71.46 122.05 16.69
CA GLY A 38 -70.92 121.43 17.89
C GLY A 38 -71.11 119.91 17.91
N GLU A 39 -72.31 119.42 17.59
CA GLU A 39 -72.59 117.99 17.44
C GLU A 39 -71.76 117.35 16.31
N ARG A 40 -71.62 118.02 15.16
CA ARG A 40 -70.75 117.56 14.06
C ARG A 40 -69.29 117.45 14.49
N ILE A 41 -68.78 118.43 15.25
CA ILE A 41 -67.42 118.41 15.78
C ILE A 41 -67.25 117.24 16.76
N THR A 42 -68.23 116.96 17.62
CA THR A 42 -68.20 115.79 18.52
C THR A 42 -68.19 114.47 17.75
N GLN A 43 -68.98 114.34 16.69
CA GLN A 43 -68.99 113.15 15.82
C GLN A 43 -67.66 112.96 15.07
N LEU A 44 -67.08 114.06 14.58
CA LEU A 44 -65.75 114.06 13.95
C LEU A 44 -64.66 113.65 14.93
N ALA A 45 -64.70 114.15 16.17
CA ALA A 45 -63.76 113.74 17.22
C ALA A 45 -63.88 112.24 17.55
N ALA A 46 -65.11 111.72 17.72
CA ALA A 46 -65.34 110.30 17.95
C ALA A 46 -64.87 109.43 16.77
N THR A 47 -65.04 109.91 15.53
CA THR A 47 -64.53 109.24 14.33
C THR A 47 -63.00 109.25 14.30
N ALA A 48 -62.36 110.37 14.67
CA ALA A 48 -60.90 110.48 14.75
C ALA A 48 -60.31 109.54 15.82
N ASP A 49 -60.94 109.44 16.99
CA ASP A 49 -60.56 108.48 18.04
C ASP A 49 -60.68 107.03 17.53
N GLY A 50 -61.76 106.70 16.82
CA GLY A 50 -61.95 105.38 16.21
C GLY A 50 -60.90 105.05 15.14
N ILE A 51 -60.51 106.03 14.32
CA ILE A 51 -59.40 105.90 13.35
C ILE A 51 -58.09 105.67 14.08
N GLN A 52 -57.80 106.42 15.15
CA GLN A 52 -56.57 106.27 15.92
C GLN A 52 -56.44 104.86 16.53
N VAL A 53 -57.51 104.33 17.12
CA VAL A 53 -57.54 102.94 17.64
C VAL A 53 -57.29 101.93 16.51
N THR A 54 -57.90 102.13 15.34
CA THR A 54 -57.71 101.25 14.19
C THR A 54 -56.27 101.27 13.69
N VAL A 55 -55.65 102.46 13.59
CA VAL A 55 -54.25 102.62 13.17
C VAL A 55 -53.29 101.98 14.18
N GLN A 56 -53.56 102.12 15.48
CA GLN A 56 -52.78 101.44 16.52
C GLN A 56 -52.86 99.92 16.39
N GLY A 57 -54.08 99.37 16.22
CA GLY A 57 -54.25 97.94 15.99
C GLY A 57 -53.53 97.44 14.72
N GLN A 58 -53.59 98.19 13.62
CA GLN A 58 -52.83 97.88 12.41
C GLN A 58 -51.32 97.94 12.62
N GLN A 59 -50.83 98.85 13.45
CA GLN A 59 -49.41 98.94 13.78
C GLN A 59 -48.95 97.73 14.59
N GLU A 60 -49.76 97.24 15.52
CA GLU A 60 -49.51 95.99 16.25
C GLU A 60 -49.51 94.77 15.30
N ASP A 61 -50.51 94.65 14.41
CA ASP A 61 -50.57 93.58 13.41
C ASP A 61 -49.33 93.58 12.48
N ILE A 62 -48.85 94.76 12.08
CA ILE A 62 -47.64 94.90 11.25
C ILE A 62 -46.40 94.45 12.03
N GLN A 63 -46.29 94.79 13.31
CA GLN A 63 -45.16 94.37 14.15
C GLN A 63 -45.14 92.84 14.32
N ASP A 64 -46.30 92.23 14.54
CA ASP A 64 -46.42 90.76 14.64
C ASP A 64 -46.05 90.08 13.31
N LEU A 65 -46.50 90.64 12.17
CA LEU A 65 -46.12 90.13 10.85
C LEU A 65 -44.62 90.27 10.60
N GLN A 66 -44.01 91.40 10.97
CA GLN A 66 -42.56 91.60 10.87
C GLN A 66 -41.79 90.58 11.69
N LYS A 67 -42.24 90.33 12.93
CA LYS A 67 -41.63 89.33 13.80
C LYS A 67 -41.77 87.92 13.21
N GLY A 68 -42.94 87.58 12.67
CA GLY A 68 -43.16 86.30 11.99
C GLY A 68 -42.27 86.10 10.76
N VAL A 69 -42.03 87.17 9.99
CA VAL A 69 -41.11 87.13 8.84
C VAL A 69 -39.66 86.93 9.30
N GLU A 70 -39.21 87.60 10.35
CA GLU A 70 -37.87 87.39 10.93
C GLU A 70 -37.67 85.95 11.40
N ASP A 71 -38.66 85.37 12.08
CA ASP A 71 -38.61 83.98 12.52
C ASP A 71 -38.56 83.01 11.33
N GLN A 72 -39.31 83.28 10.25
CA GLN A 72 -39.22 82.49 9.02
C GLN A 72 -37.86 82.62 8.32
N ILE A 73 -37.26 83.81 8.31
CA ILE A 73 -35.90 84.03 7.77
C ILE A 73 -34.90 83.18 8.54
N GLN A 74 -35.00 83.14 9.87
CA GLN A 74 -34.14 82.31 10.72
C GLN A 74 -34.28 80.82 10.37
N VAL A 75 -35.51 80.32 10.23
CA VAL A 75 -35.77 78.92 9.83
C VAL A 75 -35.18 78.62 8.44
N ILE A 76 -35.30 79.53 7.48
CA ILE A 76 -34.72 79.36 6.14
C ILE A 76 -33.19 79.26 6.20
N GLN A 77 -32.54 80.10 7.00
CA GLN A 77 -31.08 80.06 7.19
C GLN A 77 -30.63 78.72 7.79
N GLU A 78 -31.34 78.21 8.78
CA GLU A 78 -31.07 76.89 9.38
C GLU A 78 -31.21 75.76 8.36
N VAL A 79 -32.26 75.78 7.54
CA VAL A 79 -32.45 74.79 6.46
C VAL A 79 -31.33 74.88 5.41
N GLN A 80 -30.88 76.09 5.05
CA GLN A 80 -29.77 76.27 4.11
C GLN A 80 -28.46 75.66 4.61
N VAL A 81 -28.16 75.83 5.90
CA VAL A 81 -26.99 75.20 6.53
C VAL A 81 -27.10 73.68 6.47
N ALA A 82 -28.25 73.12 6.88
CA ALA A 82 -28.48 71.68 6.87
C ALA A 82 -28.37 71.07 5.45
N VAL A 83 -28.88 71.75 4.43
CA VAL A 83 -28.74 71.32 3.02
C VAL A 83 -27.28 71.37 2.57
N GLY A 84 -26.52 72.38 3.00
CA GLY A 84 -25.08 72.46 2.73
C GLY A 84 -24.30 71.29 3.34
N GLU A 85 -24.59 70.95 4.60
CA GLU A 85 -24.00 69.80 5.29
C GLU A 85 -24.34 68.47 4.58
N GLN A 86 -25.61 68.29 4.19
CA GLN A 86 -26.03 67.12 3.41
C GLN A 86 -25.31 67.04 2.05
N GLY A 87 -25.11 68.17 1.37
CA GLY A 87 -24.33 68.23 0.13
C GLY A 87 -22.87 67.78 0.31
N GLY A 88 -22.25 68.16 1.43
CA GLY A 88 -20.93 67.66 1.84
C GLY A 88 -20.93 66.15 2.05
N MET A 89 -21.88 65.62 2.83
CA MET A 89 -22.02 64.18 3.07
C MET A 89 -22.22 63.39 1.77
N ILE A 90 -23.03 63.91 0.84
CA ILE A 90 -23.24 63.27 -0.48
C ILE A 90 -21.92 63.20 -1.26
N THR A 91 -21.11 64.25 -1.22
CA THR A 91 -19.80 64.28 -1.89
C THR A 91 -18.86 63.23 -1.31
N ASP A 92 -18.82 63.09 0.01
CA ASP A 92 -17.99 62.07 0.69
C ASP A 92 -18.45 60.64 0.36
N ILE A 93 -19.77 60.42 0.32
CA ILE A 93 -20.36 59.13 -0.09
C ILE A 93 -19.97 58.80 -1.53
N GLN A 94 -20.06 59.78 -2.45
CA GLN A 94 -19.66 59.59 -3.85
C GLN A 94 -18.17 59.23 -3.99
N GLY A 95 -17.30 59.88 -3.22
CA GLY A 95 -15.87 59.55 -3.17
C GLY A 95 -15.63 58.12 -2.70
N THR A 96 -16.32 57.71 -1.63
CA THR A 96 -16.23 56.34 -1.07
C THR A 96 -16.72 55.29 -2.06
N VAL A 97 -17.88 55.50 -2.70
CA VAL A 97 -18.44 54.57 -3.69
C VAL A 97 -17.51 54.43 -4.89
N THR A 98 -16.90 55.53 -5.35
CA THR A 98 -15.93 55.51 -6.45
C THR A 98 -14.68 54.70 -6.09
N ALA A 99 -14.13 54.89 -4.89
CA ALA A 99 -12.99 54.11 -4.41
C ALA A 99 -13.31 52.61 -4.30
N GLN A 100 -14.49 52.26 -3.80
CA GLN A 100 -14.95 50.87 -3.72
C GLN A 100 -15.11 50.25 -5.12
N ALA A 101 -15.65 50.98 -6.09
CA ALA A 101 -15.76 50.52 -7.48
C ALA A 101 -14.38 50.19 -8.09
N GLN A 102 -13.37 51.02 -7.83
CA GLN A 102 -11.99 50.75 -8.27
C GLN A 102 -11.38 49.52 -7.59
N GLN A 103 -11.69 49.29 -6.31
CA GLN A 103 -11.22 48.11 -5.59
C GLN A 103 -11.88 46.83 -6.13
N MET A 104 -13.18 46.86 -6.42
CA MET A 104 -13.89 45.74 -7.04
C MET A 104 -13.30 45.37 -8.40
N ALA A 105 -12.99 46.36 -9.25
CA ALA A 105 -12.35 46.12 -10.53
C ALA A 105 -10.97 45.43 -10.40
N LYS A 106 -10.18 45.79 -9.39
CA LYS A 106 -8.90 45.11 -9.10
C LYS A 106 -9.10 43.67 -8.64
N LEU A 107 -10.10 43.43 -7.79
CA LEU A 107 -10.44 42.07 -7.33
C LEU A 107 -10.93 41.20 -8.49
N GLU A 108 -11.70 41.75 -9.41
CA GLU A 108 -12.19 41.05 -10.61
C GLU A 108 -11.04 40.60 -11.51
N LEU A 109 -10.07 41.49 -11.80
CA LEU A 109 -8.87 41.13 -12.55
C LEU A 109 -8.04 40.04 -11.85
N THR A 110 -7.95 40.12 -10.51
CA THR A 110 -7.25 39.10 -9.72
C THR A 110 -7.95 37.75 -9.83
N ALA A 111 -9.28 37.72 -9.74
CA ALA A 111 -10.07 36.51 -9.88
C ALA A 111 -9.94 35.88 -11.29
N GLN A 112 -9.91 36.72 -12.33
CA GLN A 112 -9.68 36.27 -13.71
C GLN A 112 -8.29 35.63 -13.88
N GLY A 113 -7.24 36.25 -13.31
CA GLY A 113 -5.88 35.69 -13.33
C GLY A 113 -5.77 34.35 -12.60
N LEU A 114 -6.39 34.24 -11.42
CA LEU A 114 -6.46 32.98 -10.68
C LEU A 114 -7.20 31.90 -11.47
N SER A 115 -8.34 32.24 -12.09
CA SER A 115 -9.10 31.30 -12.93
C SER A 115 -8.27 30.76 -14.10
N ALA A 116 -7.49 31.62 -14.77
CA ALA A 116 -6.60 31.20 -15.86
C ALA A 116 -5.50 30.24 -15.35
N THR A 117 -4.94 30.52 -14.17
CA THR A 117 -3.91 29.67 -13.55
C THR A 117 -4.47 28.29 -13.19
N VAL A 118 -5.71 28.24 -12.65
CA VAL A 118 -6.39 26.99 -12.33
C VAL A 118 -6.62 26.15 -13.59
N GLN A 119 -7.08 26.76 -14.69
CA GLN A 119 -7.29 26.05 -15.95
C GLN A 119 -5.98 25.47 -16.53
N GLU A 120 -4.87 26.21 -16.41
CA GLU A 120 -3.55 25.70 -16.81
C GLU A 120 -3.13 24.50 -15.94
N GLN A 121 -3.36 24.57 -14.64
CA GLN A 121 -3.06 23.47 -13.72
C GLN A 121 -3.93 22.23 -13.97
N GLU A 122 -5.22 22.41 -14.25
CA GLU A 122 -6.14 21.31 -14.63
C GLU A 122 -5.64 20.60 -15.89
N THR A 123 -5.21 21.35 -16.90
CA THR A 123 -4.65 20.79 -18.15
C THR A 123 -3.39 19.96 -17.88
N LYS A 124 -2.45 20.50 -17.09
CA LYS A 124 -1.23 19.77 -16.69
C LYS A 124 -1.53 18.52 -15.88
N LEU A 125 -2.55 18.55 -15.03
CA LEU A 125 -2.97 17.39 -14.25
C LEU A 125 -3.52 16.28 -15.15
N THR A 126 -4.35 16.63 -16.14
CA THR A 126 -4.84 15.68 -17.13
C THR A 126 -3.71 15.05 -17.95
N GLU A 127 -2.72 15.84 -18.38
CA GLU A 127 -1.53 15.31 -19.06
C GLU A 127 -0.77 14.33 -18.17
N PHE A 128 -0.57 14.68 -16.90
CA PHE A 128 0.11 13.83 -15.93
C PHE A 128 -0.64 12.51 -15.68
N GLU A 129 -1.97 12.55 -15.52
CA GLU A 129 -2.82 11.35 -15.41
C GLU A 129 -2.70 10.45 -16.64
N GLY A 130 -2.63 11.03 -17.83
CA GLY A 130 -2.36 10.31 -19.07
C GLY A 130 -1.01 9.59 -19.04
N THR A 131 0.06 10.25 -18.58
CA THR A 131 1.38 9.61 -18.46
C THR A 131 1.41 8.49 -17.42
N LEU A 132 0.72 8.65 -16.29
CA LEU A 132 0.61 7.62 -15.25
C LEU A 132 -0.14 6.39 -15.78
N THR A 133 -1.20 6.60 -16.55
CA THR A 133 -1.97 5.51 -17.16
C THR A 133 -1.09 4.70 -18.11
N ALA A 134 -0.36 5.38 -19.01
CA ALA A 134 0.57 4.71 -19.94
C ALA A 134 1.70 3.97 -19.20
N GLN A 135 2.22 4.54 -18.10
CA GLN A 135 3.19 3.84 -17.25
C GLN A 135 2.61 2.59 -16.61
N GLY A 136 1.36 2.64 -16.13
CA GLY A 136 0.65 1.47 -15.59
C GLY A 136 0.52 0.34 -16.61
N GLU A 137 0.17 0.65 -17.87
CA GLU A 137 0.09 -0.33 -18.96
C GLU A 137 1.45 -0.96 -19.28
N ASN A 138 2.52 -0.15 -19.30
CA ASN A 138 3.89 -0.64 -19.49
C ASN A 138 4.32 -1.58 -18.37
N ILE A 139 4.00 -1.24 -17.11
CA ILE A 139 4.28 -2.09 -15.95
C ILE A 139 3.55 -3.43 -16.09
N GLY A 140 2.26 -3.42 -16.43
CA GLY A 140 1.50 -4.66 -16.64
C GLY A 140 2.10 -5.55 -17.75
N THR A 141 2.61 -4.95 -18.83
CA THR A 141 3.31 -5.68 -19.91
C THR A 141 4.62 -6.30 -19.42
N LEU A 142 5.40 -5.57 -18.62
CA LEU A 142 6.63 -6.06 -18.02
C LEU A 142 6.37 -7.20 -17.03
N GLU A 143 5.34 -7.08 -16.18
CA GLU A 143 4.93 -8.14 -15.25
C GLU A 143 4.57 -9.43 -16.00
N GLY A 144 3.80 -9.32 -17.09
CA GLY A 144 3.49 -10.47 -17.95
C GLY A 144 4.74 -11.12 -18.57
N THR A 145 5.69 -10.30 -19.03
CA THR A 145 6.96 -10.79 -19.59
C THR A 145 7.81 -11.51 -18.54
N ILE A 146 7.94 -10.93 -17.34
CA ILE A 146 8.68 -11.52 -16.21
C ILE A 146 8.06 -12.86 -15.81
N LYS A 147 6.72 -12.93 -15.74
CA LYS A 147 6.01 -14.18 -15.44
C LYS A 147 6.35 -15.28 -16.45
N SER A 148 6.26 -14.98 -17.75
CA SER A 148 6.60 -15.95 -18.81
C SER A 148 8.07 -16.38 -18.75
N GLN A 149 8.99 -15.47 -18.45
CA GLN A 149 10.41 -15.82 -18.28
C GLN A 149 10.66 -16.69 -17.06
N SER A 150 9.95 -16.44 -15.95
CA SER A 150 10.03 -17.25 -14.73
C SER A 150 9.56 -18.68 -14.98
N GLU A 151 8.48 -18.87 -15.74
CA GLU A 151 7.98 -20.20 -16.12
C GLU A 151 9.02 -20.95 -16.98
N LYS A 152 9.60 -20.28 -17.98
CA LYS A 152 10.68 -20.86 -18.80
C LYS A 152 11.93 -21.23 -18.00
N LEU A 153 12.29 -20.42 -17.00
CA LEU A 153 13.42 -20.71 -16.10
C LEU A 153 13.15 -21.94 -15.23
N ALA A 154 11.91 -22.11 -14.76
CA ALA A 154 11.52 -23.29 -14.01
C ALA A 154 11.64 -24.56 -14.87
N ASP A 155 11.15 -24.53 -16.11
CA ASP A 155 11.27 -25.66 -17.05
C ASP A 155 12.74 -25.99 -17.36
N LEU A 156 13.58 -24.96 -17.53
CA LEU A 156 15.01 -25.14 -17.76
C LEU A 156 15.71 -25.74 -16.53
N SER A 157 15.32 -25.36 -15.32
CA SER A 157 15.83 -25.96 -14.07
C SER A 157 15.48 -27.43 -13.99
N LEU A 158 14.24 -27.81 -14.27
CA LEU A 158 13.81 -29.22 -14.29
C LEU A 158 14.60 -30.03 -15.32
N THR A 159 14.86 -29.43 -16.49
CA THR A 159 15.69 -30.04 -17.53
C THR A 159 17.13 -30.25 -17.05
N ALA A 160 17.72 -29.25 -16.38
CA ALA A 160 19.08 -29.35 -15.83
C ALA A 160 19.18 -30.41 -14.71
N ASP A 161 18.16 -30.52 -13.85
CA ASP A 161 18.09 -31.55 -12.81
C ASP A 161 18.04 -32.95 -13.45
N GLY A 162 17.21 -33.14 -14.49
CA GLY A 162 17.13 -34.40 -15.23
C GLY A 162 18.44 -34.79 -15.92
N LEU A 163 19.14 -33.82 -16.52
CA LEU A 163 20.49 -34.05 -17.07
C LEU A 163 21.49 -34.45 -15.99
N THR A 164 21.43 -33.81 -14.82
CA THR A 164 22.31 -34.12 -13.69
C THR A 164 22.13 -35.57 -13.22
N THR A 165 20.88 -36.04 -13.10
CA THR A 165 20.58 -37.44 -12.80
C THR A 165 21.13 -38.38 -13.87
N THR A 166 20.90 -38.07 -15.15
CA THR A 166 21.38 -38.90 -16.27
C THR A 166 22.91 -39.03 -16.27
N VAL A 167 23.63 -37.92 -16.03
CA VAL A 167 25.09 -37.91 -15.96
C VAL A 167 25.59 -38.73 -14.78
N ALA A 168 24.91 -38.67 -13.62
CA ALA A 168 25.27 -39.50 -12.47
C ALA A 168 25.11 -41.00 -12.77
N GLU A 169 24.02 -41.40 -13.42
CA GLU A 169 23.78 -42.79 -13.85
C GLU A 169 24.83 -43.26 -14.87
N GLN A 170 25.15 -42.42 -15.85
CA GLN A 170 26.21 -42.71 -16.83
C GLN A 170 27.58 -42.86 -16.14
N THR A 171 27.88 -42.00 -15.17
CA THR A 171 29.15 -42.07 -14.39
C THR A 171 29.26 -43.38 -13.62
N GLN A 172 28.16 -43.86 -13.03
CA GLN A 172 28.13 -45.16 -12.36
C GLN A 172 28.35 -46.31 -13.35
N THR A 173 27.70 -46.25 -14.51
CA THR A 173 27.86 -47.26 -15.58
C THR A 173 29.30 -47.31 -16.08
N ILE A 174 29.92 -46.16 -16.32
CA ILE A 174 31.34 -46.05 -16.73
C ILE A 174 32.26 -46.65 -15.66
N THR A 175 32.00 -46.38 -14.38
CA THR A 175 32.77 -46.97 -13.27
C THR A 175 32.69 -48.50 -13.28
N GLN A 176 31.49 -49.07 -13.49
CA GLN A 176 31.31 -50.53 -13.56
C GLN A 176 32.03 -51.15 -14.77
N ILE A 177 31.93 -50.52 -15.94
CA ILE A 177 32.63 -50.95 -17.15
C ILE A 177 34.14 -50.90 -16.90
N THR A 178 34.64 -49.83 -16.29
CA THR A 178 36.07 -49.66 -15.97
C THR A 178 36.56 -50.79 -15.07
N GLY A 179 35.84 -51.09 -13.97
CA GLY A 179 36.19 -52.21 -13.09
C GLY A 179 36.17 -53.57 -13.80
N THR A 180 35.22 -53.78 -14.71
CA THR A 180 35.14 -55.00 -15.53
C THR A 180 36.36 -55.13 -16.46
N VAL A 181 36.72 -54.05 -17.15
CA VAL A 181 37.88 -54.03 -18.06
C VAL A 181 39.19 -54.23 -17.29
N THR A 182 39.35 -53.60 -16.13
CA THR A 182 40.51 -53.82 -15.25
C THR A 182 40.62 -55.29 -14.85
N GLY A 183 39.54 -55.90 -14.36
CA GLY A 183 39.55 -57.32 -13.99
C GLY A 183 39.76 -58.26 -15.18
N GLN A 184 39.32 -57.89 -16.39
CA GLN A 184 39.68 -58.63 -17.61
C GLN A 184 41.18 -58.50 -17.94
N GLY A 185 41.78 -57.34 -17.72
CA GLY A 185 43.22 -57.11 -17.89
C GLY A 185 44.05 -58.01 -16.97
N GLU A 186 43.72 -58.06 -15.68
CA GLU A 186 44.38 -58.94 -14.69
C GLU A 186 44.27 -60.43 -15.09
N ARG A 187 43.10 -60.85 -15.59
CA ARG A 187 42.90 -62.23 -16.09
C ARG A 187 43.74 -62.54 -17.33
N LEU A 188 43.94 -61.57 -18.21
CA LEU A 188 44.81 -61.74 -19.39
C LEU A 188 46.28 -61.83 -18.99
N GLU A 189 46.70 -61.06 -17.99
CA GLU A 189 48.06 -61.12 -17.43
C GLU A 189 48.33 -62.49 -16.82
N GLN A 190 47.41 -62.99 -15.97
CA GLN A 190 47.52 -64.33 -15.41
C GLN A 190 47.54 -65.41 -16.49
N LEU A 191 46.72 -65.27 -17.55
CA LEU A 191 46.74 -66.21 -18.66
C LEU A 191 48.10 -66.19 -19.40
N GLY A 192 48.71 -65.01 -19.52
CA GLY A 192 50.06 -64.85 -20.06
C GLY A 192 51.11 -65.56 -19.22
N GLU A 193 51.08 -65.40 -17.90
CA GLU A 193 51.96 -66.12 -16.97
C GLU A 193 51.78 -67.64 -17.07
N ASN A 194 50.53 -68.12 -17.04
CA ASN A 194 50.22 -69.55 -17.16
C ASN A 194 50.74 -70.12 -18.50
N LEU A 195 50.66 -69.34 -19.59
CA LEU A 195 51.17 -69.77 -20.88
C LEU A 195 52.71 -69.83 -20.88
N SER A 196 53.38 -68.88 -20.23
CA SER A 196 54.83 -68.91 -20.04
C SER A 196 55.26 -70.15 -19.24
N GLU A 197 54.61 -70.41 -18.11
CA GLU A 197 54.90 -71.58 -17.27
C GLU A 197 54.68 -72.89 -18.03
N PHE A 198 53.59 -72.97 -18.82
CA PHE A 198 53.35 -74.11 -19.71
C PHE A 198 54.47 -74.26 -20.75
N THR A 199 54.89 -73.17 -21.39
CA THR A 199 56.01 -73.18 -22.36
C THR A 199 57.30 -73.66 -21.71
N ASP A 200 57.64 -73.17 -20.51
CA ASP A 200 58.84 -73.57 -19.77
C ASP A 200 58.77 -75.05 -19.40
N THR A 201 57.60 -75.53 -18.96
CA THR A 201 57.38 -76.94 -18.62
C THR A 201 57.57 -77.86 -19.82
N ILE A 202 57.01 -77.50 -20.98
CA ILE A 202 57.15 -78.29 -22.21
C ILE A 202 58.60 -78.25 -22.71
N THR A 203 59.24 -77.09 -22.69
CA THR A 203 60.65 -76.94 -23.10
C THR A 203 61.56 -77.78 -22.20
N GLY A 204 61.40 -77.69 -20.89
CA GLY A 204 62.16 -78.51 -19.94
C GLY A 204 61.88 -80.01 -20.10
N SER A 205 60.65 -80.41 -20.44
CA SER A 205 60.33 -81.81 -20.74
C SER A 205 60.99 -82.30 -22.04
N LEU A 206 61.05 -81.45 -23.07
CA LEU A 206 61.76 -81.73 -24.33
C LEU A 206 63.26 -81.86 -24.08
N ASP A 207 63.86 -80.93 -23.32
CA ASP A 207 65.27 -80.99 -22.94
C ASP A 207 65.56 -82.26 -22.12
N GLY A 208 64.65 -82.63 -21.20
CA GLY A 208 64.75 -83.86 -20.43
C GLY A 208 64.66 -85.12 -21.30
N LEU A 209 63.75 -85.16 -22.28
CA LEU A 209 63.67 -86.24 -23.26
C LEU A 209 64.91 -86.30 -24.15
N GLN A 210 65.43 -85.15 -24.57
CA GLN A 210 66.68 -85.07 -25.35
C GLN A 210 67.86 -85.62 -24.53
N ALA A 211 67.99 -85.23 -23.27
CA ALA A 211 69.03 -85.77 -22.40
C ALA A 211 68.88 -87.28 -22.13
N GLN A 212 67.64 -87.79 -22.05
CA GLN A 212 67.40 -89.24 -21.98
C GLN A 212 67.79 -89.96 -23.27
N LEU A 213 67.53 -89.35 -24.43
CA LEU A 213 67.92 -89.87 -25.74
C LEU A 213 69.45 -89.90 -25.87
N ASP A 214 70.13 -88.79 -25.57
CA ASP A 214 71.58 -88.63 -25.65
C ASP A 214 72.33 -89.50 -24.63
N GLY A 215 71.70 -89.80 -23.49
CA GLY A 215 72.25 -90.68 -22.45
C GLY A 215 71.96 -92.17 -22.68
N GLN A 216 71.23 -92.55 -23.73
CA GLN A 216 70.87 -93.93 -23.99
C GLN A 216 72.07 -94.70 -24.56
N ILE A 217 72.78 -95.42 -23.70
CA ILE A 217 73.83 -96.36 -24.08
C ILE A 217 73.19 -97.60 -24.73
N GLN A 218 73.38 -97.78 -26.03
CA GLN A 218 73.03 -99.01 -26.73
C GLN A 218 74.17 -100.03 -26.61
N THR A 219 73.83 -101.28 -26.33
CA THR A 219 74.81 -102.38 -26.27
C THR A 219 74.67 -103.25 -27.50
N TRP A 220 75.72 -103.29 -28.29
CA TRP A 220 75.87 -104.09 -29.48
C TRP A 220 76.58 -105.40 -29.15
N PHE A 221 76.15 -106.50 -29.76
CA PHE A 221 76.71 -107.83 -29.52
C PHE A 221 77.11 -108.44 -30.86
N ASP A 222 78.39 -108.68 -31.06
CA ASP A 222 78.90 -109.30 -32.28
C ASP A 222 80.15 -110.14 -31.98
N ARG A 223 80.64 -110.88 -32.96
CA ARG A 223 81.79 -111.79 -32.81
C ARG A 223 83.11 -111.16 -33.23
N GLU A 224 83.06 -110.05 -33.95
CA GLU A 224 84.24 -109.32 -34.40
C GLU A 224 84.68 -108.28 -33.38
N ILE A 225 85.96 -107.91 -33.38
CA ILE A 225 86.44 -106.77 -32.59
C ILE A 225 85.89 -105.50 -33.24
N PRO A 226 85.26 -104.58 -32.49
CA PRO A 226 84.67 -103.41 -33.08
C PRO A 226 85.74 -102.44 -33.59
N THR A 227 85.52 -101.89 -34.78
CA THR A 227 86.33 -100.86 -35.42
C THR A 227 85.41 -99.74 -35.92
N PRO A 228 85.93 -98.55 -36.24
CA PRO A 228 85.12 -97.51 -36.87
C PRO A 228 84.54 -97.91 -38.24
N ASP A 229 85.15 -98.92 -38.90
CA ASP A 229 84.83 -99.32 -40.28
C ASP A 229 83.91 -100.55 -40.39
N ASN A 230 83.55 -101.19 -39.26
CA ASN A 230 82.57 -102.28 -39.22
C ASN A 230 81.32 -101.90 -38.41
N ALA A 231 80.26 -102.70 -38.54
CA ALA A 231 78.99 -102.44 -37.88
C ALA A 231 79.14 -102.55 -36.34
N PRO A 232 78.46 -101.69 -35.55
CA PRO A 232 77.49 -100.66 -35.97
C PRO A 232 78.12 -99.33 -36.42
N ALA A 233 79.37 -99.05 -36.05
CA ALA A 233 79.97 -97.71 -36.18
C ALA A 233 80.14 -97.24 -37.63
N ASN A 234 80.27 -98.17 -38.57
CA ASN A 234 80.31 -97.87 -40.00
C ASN A 234 79.04 -97.22 -40.56
N THR A 235 77.94 -97.25 -39.80
CA THR A 235 76.67 -96.57 -40.16
C THR A 235 76.56 -95.16 -39.59
N TRP A 236 77.49 -94.73 -38.72
CA TRP A 236 77.50 -93.40 -38.09
C TRP A 236 78.30 -92.42 -38.95
N GLU A 237 77.71 -92.00 -40.06
CA GLU A 237 78.40 -91.22 -41.09
C GLU A 237 78.59 -89.74 -40.70
N SER A 238 77.59 -89.13 -40.05
CA SER A 238 77.66 -87.73 -39.63
C SER A 238 78.33 -87.57 -38.26
N GLU A 239 78.84 -86.37 -37.96
CA GLU A 239 79.41 -86.09 -36.64
C GLU A 239 78.35 -86.14 -35.53
N GLU A 240 77.10 -85.76 -35.84
CA GLU A 240 75.97 -85.85 -34.93
C GLU A 240 75.62 -87.31 -34.58
N ASP A 241 75.66 -88.21 -35.57
CA ASP A 241 75.42 -89.64 -35.33
C ASP A 241 76.48 -90.21 -34.38
N LYS A 242 77.76 -89.88 -34.59
CA LYS A 242 78.85 -90.33 -33.71
C LYS A 242 78.73 -89.76 -32.29
N ILE A 243 78.13 -88.58 -32.14
CA ILE A 243 77.83 -87.95 -30.84
C ILE A 243 76.68 -88.66 -30.15
N ASN A 244 75.59 -88.97 -30.85
CA ASN A 244 74.43 -89.68 -30.31
C ASN A 244 74.77 -91.08 -29.79
N HIS A 245 75.81 -91.69 -30.34
CA HIS A 245 76.30 -93.00 -29.92
C HIS A 245 77.44 -92.94 -28.90
N LEU A 246 77.84 -91.75 -28.40
CA LEU A 246 78.87 -91.63 -27.37
C LEU A 246 78.47 -92.41 -26.12
N GLY A 247 79.33 -93.32 -25.68
CA GLY A 247 79.07 -94.17 -24.54
C GLY A 247 78.42 -95.50 -24.88
N ASP A 248 77.93 -95.72 -26.12
CA ASP A 248 77.45 -97.01 -26.59
C ASP A 248 78.47 -98.10 -26.28
N LEU A 249 77.97 -99.29 -25.96
CA LEU A 249 78.78 -100.44 -25.61
C LEU A 249 78.80 -101.44 -26.76
N TYR A 250 79.91 -102.11 -26.93
CA TYR A 250 80.05 -103.21 -27.88
C TYR A 250 80.70 -104.37 -27.16
N TYR A 251 80.00 -105.49 -27.09
CA TYR A 251 80.46 -106.68 -26.40
C TYR A 251 80.78 -107.78 -27.41
N VAL A 252 82.04 -108.23 -27.39
CA VAL A 252 82.52 -109.27 -28.32
C VAL A 252 82.17 -110.65 -27.75
N VAL A 253 81.27 -111.37 -28.42
CA VAL A 253 80.77 -112.69 -28.04
C VAL A 253 81.47 -113.78 -28.85
N ASP A 254 81.77 -114.94 -28.25
CA ASP A 254 82.20 -116.15 -28.97
C ASP A 254 83.36 -115.96 -29.96
N ASN A 255 84.33 -115.11 -29.58
CA ASN A 255 85.59 -114.89 -30.29
C ASN A 255 86.74 -115.60 -29.56
N ASP A 256 87.49 -116.44 -30.27
CA ASP A 256 88.54 -117.29 -29.70
C ASP A 256 89.73 -116.53 -29.09
N THR A 257 89.86 -115.21 -29.33
CA THR A 257 90.99 -114.37 -28.88
C THR A 257 90.57 -113.17 -28.02
N ALA A 258 89.34 -112.68 -28.18
CA ALA A 258 88.84 -111.44 -27.57
C ALA A 258 87.45 -111.59 -26.92
N GLY A 259 86.91 -112.81 -26.85
CA GLY A 259 85.60 -113.09 -26.28
C GLY A 259 85.48 -112.62 -24.83
N GLY A 260 84.42 -111.89 -24.54
CA GLY A 260 84.16 -111.34 -23.22
C GLY A 260 84.70 -109.92 -23.00
N GLN A 261 85.36 -109.33 -24.00
CA GLN A 261 85.79 -107.94 -23.95
C GLN A 261 84.63 -106.99 -24.28
N ALA A 262 84.51 -105.93 -23.49
CA ALA A 262 83.57 -104.84 -23.73
C ALA A 262 84.34 -103.62 -24.22
N TYR A 263 83.80 -102.95 -25.21
CA TYR A 263 84.29 -101.69 -25.74
C TYR A 263 83.23 -100.63 -25.53
N ARG A 264 83.65 -99.38 -25.37
CA ARG A 264 82.79 -98.19 -25.31
C ARG A 264 83.12 -97.28 -26.48
N TRP A 265 82.12 -96.78 -27.18
CA TRP A 265 82.32 -95.73 -28.17
C TRP A 265 82.68 -94.42 -27.48
N ALA A 266 83.83 -93.85 -27.82
CA ALA A 266 84.34 -92.64 -27.18
C ALA A 266 85.10 -91.77 -28.19
N LYS A 267 85.11 -90.46 -27.95
CA LYS A 267 86.01 -89.51 -28.64
C LYS A 267 87.30 -89.37 -27.85
N MET A 268 88.44 -89.70 -28.46
CA MET A 268 89.78 -89.54 -27.87
C MET A 268 90.64 -88.71 -28.83
N ASP A 269 91.25 -87.63 -28.35
CA ASP A 269 92.11 -86.74 -29.14
C ASP A 269 91.50 -86.38 -30.51
N ASP A 270 90.24 -85.91 -30.48
CA ASP A 270 89.41 -85.56 -31.64
C ASP A 270 89.02 -86.71 -32.61
N THR A 271 89.33 -87.96 -32.28
CA THR A 271 88.97 -89.13 -33.07
C THR A 271 87.95 -90.00 -32.33
N TYR A 272 86.80 -90.27 -32.96
CA TYR A 272 85.82 -91.22 -32.44
C TYR A 272 86.27 -92.67 -32.70
N GLN A 273 86.32 -93.48 -31.66
CA GLN A 273 86.79 -94.85 -31.72
C GLN A 273 86.20 -95.72 -30.61
N TRP A 274 86.24 -97.04 -30.83
CA TRP A 274 85.93 -98.03 -29.80
C TRP A 274 87.10 -98.18 -28.84
N VAL A 275 86.84 -98.01 -27.55
CA VAL A 275 87.86 -98.08 -26.50
C VAL A 275 87.56 -99.29 -25.61
N LEU A 276 88.55 -100.17 -25.42
CA LEU A 276 88.44 -101.34 -24.55
C LEU A 276 88.17 -100.92 -23.09
N ILE A 277 87.27 -101.63 -22.42
CA ILE A 277 86.95 -101.47 -21.00
C ILE A 277 87.70 -102.55 -20.21
N GLU A 278 88.70 -102.16 -19.43
CA GLU A 278 89.65 -103.08 -18.78
C GLU A 278 89.33 -103.43 -17.31
N ASP A 279 88.32 -102.83 -16.65
CA ASP A 279 88.12 -102.90 -15.18
C ASP A 279 86.67 -103.19 -14.72
N VAL A 280 86.50 -103.93 -13.61
CA VAL A 280 85.27 -104.63 -13.17
C VAL A 280 84.45 -103.84 -12.11
N GLU A 281 84.75 -102.56 -11.85
CA GLU A 281 84.11 -101.77 -10.78
C GLU A 281 82.76 -101.09 -11.16
N VAL A 282 82.26 -101.26 -12.39
CA VAL A 282 80.96 -100.73 -12.84
C VAL A 282 79.78 -101.29 -12.02
N ALA A 283 79.94 -102.46 -11.40
CA ALA A 283 78.95 -103.05 -10.49
C ALA A 283 78.77 -102.30 -9.16
N LYS A 284 79.76 -101.49 -8.73
CA LYS A 284 79.69 -100.73 -7.47
C LYS A 284 78.94 -99.41 -7.64
N ALA A 285 78.98 -98.82 -8.84
CA ALA A 285 78.29 -97.57 -9.13
C ALA A 285 76.75 -97.72 -9.18
N LEU A 286 76.23 -98.87 -9.62
CA LEU A 286 74.80 -99.18 -9.60
C LEU A 286 74.22 -99.33 -8.18
N ALA A 287 75.03 -99.67 -7.18
CA ALA A 287 74.61 -99.75 -5.78
C ALA A 287 74.49 -98.36 -5.11
N ASP A 288 75.23 -97.37 -5.61
CA ASP A 288 75.18 -96.00 -5.09
C ASP A 288 73.97 -95.21 -5.62
N ALA A 289 73.50 -95.54 -6.83
CA ALA A 289 72.25 -95.03 -7.38
C ALA A 289 71.00 -95.49 -6.60
N ALA A 290 71.04 -96.70 -6.02
CA ALA A 290 69.97 -97.19 -5.14
C ALA A 290 69.87 -96.38 -3.82
N ARG A 291 70.97 -95.77 -3.33
CA ARG A 291 70.95 -94.90 -2.13
C ARG A 291 70.33 -93.52 -2.38
N ALA A 292 70.29 -93.04 -3.62
CA ALA A 292 69.60 -91.79 -3.95
C ALA A 292 68.07 -91.95 -3.94
N GLN A 293 67.56 -93.18 -4.14
CA GLN A 293 66.14 -93.52 -4.03
C GLN A 293 65.62 -93.43 -2.58
N ASP A 294 66.44 -93.80 -1.58
CA ASP A 294 66.09 -93.65 -0.15
C ASP A 294 65.92 -92.18 0.29
N THR A 295 66.54 -91.22 -0.41
CA THR A 295 66.30 -89.78 -0.11
C THR A 295 64.91 -89.33 -0.60
N ALA A 296 64.32 -90.03 -1.58
CA ALA A 296 62.95 -89.80 -2.03
C ALA A 296 61.89 -90.41 -1.10
N ASP A 297 62.28 -91.26 -0.13
CA ASP A 297 61.38 -91.78 0.91
C ASP A 297 61.09 -90.75 2.02
N GLY A 298 61.76 -89.59 2.02
CA GLY A 298 61.42 -88.43 2.86
C GLY A 298 60.14 -87.70 2.43
N LYS A 299 59.09 -88.41 1.98
CA LYS A 299 57.79 -87.80 1.65
C LYS A 299 57.17 -87.26 2.94
N ARG A 300 57.04 -85.93 3.00
CA ARG A 300 56.25 -85.20 4.00
C ARG A 300 54.86 -85.83 4.12
N ARG A 301 54.45 -86.11 5.35
CA ARG A 301 53.21 -86.83 5.68
C ARG A 301 52.07 -85.85 5.92
N VAL A 302 50.85 -86.29 5.60
CA VAL A 302 49.62 -85.58 5.96
C VAL A 302 48.83 -86.45 6.94
N PHE A 303 48.63 -85.94 8.14
CA PHE A 303 47.80 -86.53 9.17
C PHE A 303 46.37 -85.98 9.07
N VAL A 304 45.37 -86.81 9.37
CA VAL A 304 43.95 -86.41 9.41
C VAL A 304 43.29 -86.68 10.77
N THR A 305 44.10 -87.12 11.74
CA THR A 305 43.79 -87.40 13.14
C THR A 305 45.05 -87.09 13.96
N GLN A 306 44.96 -86.93 15.28
CA GLN A 306 46.09 -86.53 16.14
C GLN A 306 47.39 -87.30 15.80
N PRO A 307 48.46 -86.62 15.33
CA PRO A 307 49.69 -87.25 14.87
C PRO A 307 50.36 -88.07 15.97
N VAL A 308 50.82 -89.27 15.64
CA VAL A 308 51.60 -90.10 16.55
C VAL A 308 53.03 -90.18 16.01
N PRO A 309 54.08 -90.03 16.84
CA PRO A 309 55.46 -90.18 16.38
C PRO A 309 55.71 -91.53 15.67
N PRO A 310 56.54 -91.56 14.63
CA PRO A 310 57.37 -90.46 14.14
C PRO A 310 56.59 -89.42 13.32
N TYR A 311 56.90 -88.13 13.48
CA TYR A 311 56.53 -87.04 12.55
C TYR A 311 57.71 -86.09 12.36
N ASP A 312 57.84 -85.51 11.17
CA ASP A 312 59.00 -84.69 10.78
C ASP A 312 58.61 -83.22 10.60
N VAL A 313 59.59 -82.31 10.68
CA VAL A 313 59.37 -80.89 10.39
C VAL A 313 58.86 -80.75 8.95
N GLY A 314 57.72 -80.07 8.79
CA GLY A 314 57.06 -79.90 7.50
C GLY A 314 55.96 -80.91 7.20
N ASP A 315 55.73 -81.92 8.07
CA ASP A 315 54.52 -82.73 8.01
C ASP A 315 53.28 -81.85 8.26
N LEU A 316 52.17 -82.17 7.60
CA LEU A 316 50.90 -81.45 7.72
C LEU A 316 49.90 -82.26 8.53
N TRP A 317 49.06 -81.61 9.30
CA TRP A 317 47.96 -82.24 10.02
C TRP A 317 46.68 -81.44 9.81
N ALA A 318 45.75 -82.03 9.06
CA ALA A 318 44.40 -81.53 8.92
C ALA A 318 43.56 -82.09 10.08
N GLN A 319 42.85 -81.20 10.80
CA GLN A 319 42.18 -81.45 12.09
C GLN A 319 43.07 -81.24 13.33
N GLY A 320 43.82 -80.12 13.37
CA GLY A 320 44.33 -79.53 14.63
C GLY A 320 43.21 -79.15 15.61
N ASP A 321 43.45 -78.18 16.51
CA ASP A 321 42.63 -77.90 17.72
C ASP A 321 41.09 -77.82 17.57
N SER A 322 40.53 -77.70 16.36
CA SER A 322 39.23 -78.30 15.95
C SER A 322 38.97 -78.05 14.46
N GLY A 323 39.90 -78.44 13.58
CA GLY A 323 39.72 -78.29 12.11
C GLY A 323 40.74 -77.40 11.38
N ASP A 324 41.69 -76.80 12.09
CA ASP A 324 42.80 -76.04 11.49
C ASP A 324 43.78 -76.97 10.74
N LEU A 325 44.44 -76.43 9.70
CA LEU A 325 45.59 -77.07 9.06
C LEU A 325 46.86 -76.69 9.84
N MET A 326 47.49 -77.67 10.45
CA MET A 326 48.71 -77.50 11.23
C MET A 326 49.93 -77.99 10.43
N ARG A 327 51.09 -77.40 10.68
CA ARG A 327 52.39 -77.87 10.19
C ARG A 327 53.29 -78.19 11.37
N CYS A 328 53.94 -79.34 11.32
CA CYS A 328 54.96 -79.73 12.27
C CYS A 328 56.17 -78.78 12.12
N ASN A 329 56.49 -78.06 13.18
CA ASN A 329 57.66 -77.18 13.25
C ASN A 329 58.85 -77.88 13.92
N THR A 330 58.60 -78.96 14.68
CA THR A 330 59.64 -79.71 15.41
C THR A 330 59.45 -81.22 15.23
N ALA A 331 60.42 -81.89 14.59
CA ALA A 331 60.36 -83.34 14.38
C ALA A 331 60.39 -84.12 15.70
N ARG A 332 59.64 -85.22 15.76
CA ARG A 332 59.63 -86.16 16.87
C ARG A 332 59.70 -87.59 16.34
N PRO A 333 60.83 -88.30 16.52
CA PRO A 333 60.99 -89.64 15.96
C PRO A 333 60.32 -90.76 16.79
N MET A 334 60.01 -90.53 18.06
CA MET A 334 59.42 -91.54 18.97
C MET A 334 58.73 -90.88 20.18
N GLY A 335 57.85 -91.62 20.86
CA GLY A 335 57.13 -91.16 22.07
C GLY A 335 55.66 -90.84 21.81
N ILE A 336 55.09 -89.91 22.58
CA ILE A 336 53.72 -89.43 22.41
C ILE A 336 53.68 -88.07 21.70
N TYR A 337 52.55 -87.74 21.10
CA TYR A 337 52.26 -86.42 20.53
C TYR A 337 52.55 -85.27 21.52
N LEU A 338 53.11 -84.17 21.01
CA LEU A 338 53.27 -82.91 21.74
C LEU A 338 52.76 -81.74 20.90
N ALA A 339 51.73 -81.05 21.41
CA ALA A 339 51.07 -79.96 20.69
C ALA A 339 52.01 -78.79 20.37
N SER A 340 53.02 -78.55 21.21
CA SER A 340 54.04 -77.51 20.98
C SER A 340 54.89 -77.76 19.73
N ASP A 341 54.91 -78.98 19.20
CA ASP A 341 55.66 -79.30 17.99
C ASP A 341 54.95 -78.81 16.72
N TRP A 342 53.69 -78.37 16.83
CA TRP A 342 52.82 -78.03 15.70
C TRP A 342 52.37 -76.57 15.78
N GLY A 343 52.38 -75.87 14.65
CA GLY A 343 51.83 -74.52 14.52
C GLY A 343 50.83 -74.42 13.38
N LYS A 344 49.96 -73.41 13.41
CA LYS A 344 48.98 -73.18 12.33
C LYS A 344 49.70 -72.92 11.01
N ALA A 345 49.30 -73.61 9.96
CA ALA A 345 49.85 -73.48 8.61
C ALA A 345 49.06 -72.49 7.75
N SER A 346 47.87 -72.08 8.19
CA SER A 346 46.97 -71.14 7.51
C SER A 346 46.33 -70.17 8.51
N ASP A 347 46.02 -68.96 8.03
CA ASP A 347 45.41 -67.86 8.80
C ASP A 347 44.06 -67.45 8.19
N TYR A 348 43.00 -68.24 8.41
CA TYR A 348 41.73 -68.15 7.65
C TYR A 348 40.59 -67.37 8.34
N THR A 349 40.85 -66.67 9.47
CA THR A 349 39.82 -65.89 10.21
C THR A 349 40.29 -64.46 10.54
N ASN A 350 41.04 -63.83 9.65
CA ASN A 350 41.46 -62.44 9.85
C ASN A 350 40.28 -61.48 9.57
N ASP A 351 39.63 -61.01 10.63
CA ASP A 351 38.53 -60.01 10.61
C ASP A 351 39.05 -58.56 10.67
N ASP A 352 40.35 -58.30 10.47
CA ASP A 352 40.96 -56.96 10.55
C ASP A 352 40.28 -55.98 9.58
N ALA A 353 39.95 -56.43 8.36
CA ALA A 353 39.25 -55.61 7.37
C ALA A 353 37.82 -55.21 7.81
N LEU A 354 37.16 -56.05 8.61
CA LEU A 354 35.83 -55.75 9.15
C LEU A 354 35.92 -54.74 10.30
N HIS A 355 36.92 -54.87 11.17
CA HIS A 355 37.18 -53.89 12.22
C HIS A 355 37.57 -52.53 11.63
N ASP A 356 38.43 -52.48 10.62
CA ASP A 356 38.83 -51.24 9.94
C ASP A 356 37.62 -50.51 9.32
N PHE A 357 36.66 -51.24 8.74
CA PHE A 357 35.43 -50.64 8.22
C PHE A 357 34.53 -50.07 9.33
N VAL A 358 34.34 -50.82 10.42
CA VAL A 358 33.46 -50.45 11.53
C VAL A 358 34.02 -49.25 12.29
N ASP A 359 35.30 -49.30 12.66
CA ASP A 359 35.95 -48.27 13.48
C ASP A 359 36.40 -47.06 12.66
N GLY A 360 36.58 -47.23 11.35
CA GLY A 360 36.89 -46.15 10.42
C GLY A 360 35.63 -45.55 9.80
N THR A 361 35.29 -46.02 8.60
CA THR A 361 34.28 -45.39 7.73
C THR A 361 32.89 -45.36 8.36
N PHE A 362 32.47 -46.42 9.03
CA PHE A 362 31.14 -46.49 9.64
C PHE A 362 31.03 -45.57 10.87
N ALA A 363 32.05 -45.54 11.74
CA ALA A 363 32.10 -44.62 12.88
C ALA A 363 32.04 -43.15 12.46
N GLN A 364 32.81 -42.75 11.44
CA GLN A 364 32.78 -41.39 10.89
C GLN A 364 31.42 -41.04 10.31
N THR A 365 30.80 -41.97 9.56
CA THR A 365 29.46 -41.77 8.99
C THR A 365 28.42 -41.60 10.11
N LYS A 366 28.49 -42.41 11.17
CA LYS A 366 27.61 -42.31 12.34
C LYS A 366 27.76 -40.96 13.05
N GLU A 367 28.98 -40.49 13.24
CA GLU A 367 29.24 -39.19 13.89
C GLU A 367 28.68 -38.03 13.05
N GLU A 368 28.93 -38.02 11.75
CA GLU A 368 28.43 -36.97 10.85
C GLU A 368 26.89 -36.98 10.76
N VAL A 369 26.26 -38.16 10.69
CA VAL A 369 24.79 -38.29 10.73
C VAL A 369 24.24 -37.74 12.06
N THR A 370 24.87 -38.07 13.18
CA THR A 370 24.46 -37.59 14.50
C THR A 370 24.55 -36.06 14.58
N LYS A 371 25.64 -35.48 14.08
CA LYS A 371 25.83 -34.03 14.01
C LYS A 371 24.79 -33.34 13.14
N ARG A 372 24.48 -33.90 11.96
CA ARG A 372 23.43 -33.38 11.07
C ARG A 372 22.06 -33.44 11.72
N ILE A 373 21.76 -34.50 12.47
CA ILE A 373 20.50 -34.62 13.23
C ILE A 373 20.39 -33.51 14.28
N SER A 374 21.43 -33.31 15.11
CA SER A 374 21.41 -32.23 16.12
C SER A 374 21.26 -30.84 15.49
N GLN A 375 21.88 -30.60 14.34
CA GLN A 375 21.70 -29.34 13.60
C GLN A 375 20.28 -29.16 13.06
N LEU A 376 19.63 -30.25 12.62
CA LEU A 376 18.25 -30.22 12.17
C LEU A 376 17.27 -29.96 13.31
N GLU A 377 17.50 -30.52 14.50
CA GLU A 377 16.70 -30.26 15.70
C GLU A 377 16.74 -28.77 16.08
N VAL A 378 17.93 -28.16 16.14
CA VAL A 378 18.07 -26.72 16.43
C VAL A 378 17.36 -25.86 15.37
N LYS A 379 17.45 -26.23 14.09
CA LYS A 379 16.73 -25.53 13.01
C LYS A 379 15.22 -25.67 13.16
N ALA A 380 14.71 -26.85 13.52
CA ALA A 380 13.29 -27.10 13.75
C ALA A 380 12.75 -26.27 14.91
N ASP A 381 13.49 -26.16 16.01
CA ASP A 381 13.14 -25.32 17.16
C ASP A 381 13.09 -23.84 16.77
N SER A 382 14.10 -23.36 16.00
CA SER A 382 14.13 -21.98 15.51
C SER A 382 12.95 -21.68 14.59
N ILE A 383 12.61 -22.59 13.66
CA ILE A 383 11.44 -22.44 12.78
C ILE A 383 10.16 -22.38 13.61
N SER A 384 10.01 -23.27 14.59
CA SER A 384 8.83 -23.33 15.47
C SER A 384 8.65 -22.03 16.27
N ALA A 385 9.74 -21.45 16.77
CA ALA A 385 9.71 -20.16 17.45
C ALA A 385 9.28 -19.02 16.50
N THR A 386 9.80 -18.98 15.27
CA THR A 386 9.40 -17.99 14.26
C THR A 386 7.93 -18.11 13.90
N VAL A 387 7.43 -19.32 13.64
CA VAL A 387 6.01 -19.57 13.33
C VAL A 387 5.11 -19.13 14.48
N SER A 388 5.50 -19.41 15.73
CA SER A 388 4.73 -18.98 16.91
C SER A 388 4.66 -17.45 17.04
N SER A 389 5.77 -16.75 16.76
CA SER A 389 5.84 -15.29 16.74
C SER A 389 4.96 -14.68 15.63
N GLN A 390 5.04 -15.25 14.42
CA GLN A 390 4.21 -14.82 13.29
C GLN A 390 2.72 -15.05 13.56
N THR A 391 2.35 -16.20 14.12
CA THR A 391 0.97 -16.52 14.52
C THR A 391 0.43 -15.47 15.48
N THR A 392 1.21 -15.13 16.52
CA THR A 392 0.83 -14.07 17.48
C THR A 392 0.63 -12.71 16.80
N THR A 393 1.46 -12.40 15.80
CA THR A 393 1.35 -11.14 15.04
C THR A 393 0.10 -11.14 14.16
N ILE A 394 -0.18 -12.24 13.46
CA ILE A 394 -1.38 -12.41 12.63
C ILE A 394 -2.64 -12.22 13.50
N THR A 395 -2.74 -12.90 14.64
CA THR A 395 -3.89 -12.75 15.54
C THR A 395 -4.07 -11.31 16.04
N LYS A 396 -2.98 -10.57 16.31
CA LYS A 396 -3.06 -9.15 16.67
C LYS A 396 -3.59 -8.29 15.52
N LEU A 397 -3.16 -8.55 14.29
CA LEU A 397 -3.63 -7.83 13.10
C LEU A 397 -5.09 -8.15 12.81
N GLU A 398 -5.49 -9.41 12.91
CA GLU A 398 -6.88 -9.84 12.78
C GLU A 398 -7.77 -9.10 13.79
N ASN A 399 -7.38 -9.05 15.06
CA ASN A 399 -8.13 -8.38 16.12
C ASN A 399 -8.19 -6.84 15.97
N THR A 400 -7.13 -6.22 15.42
CA THR A 400 -7.08 -4.76 15.24
C THR A 400 -7.64 -4.28 13.92
N SER A 401 -7.94 -5.20 12.99
CA SER A 401 -8.57 -4.88 11.70
C SER A 401 -9.93 -4.19 11.87
N LEU A 402 -10.25 -3.26 10.97
CA LEU A 402 -11.52 -2.52 10.98
C LEU A 402 -12.62 -3.37 10.35
N THR A 403 -13.72 -3.55 11.08
CA THR A 403 -14.89 -4.31 10.63
C THR A 403 -16.09 -3.42 10.30
N GLY A 404 -16.06 -2.15 10.72
CA GLY A 404 -17.12 -1.21 10.37
C GLY A 404 -16.76 0.24 10.65
N ALA A 405 -17.34 1.14 9.85
CA ALA A 405 -17.31 2.58 10.07
C ALA A 405 -18.71 3.14 9.83
N VAL A 406 -19.24 3.87 10.81
CA VAL A 406 -20.58 4.46 10.73
C VAL A 406 -20.49 5.93 11.12
N THR A 407 -21.14 6.79 10.34
CA THR A 407 -21.32 8.20 10.68
C THR A 407 -22.50 8.35 11.64
N GLU A 408 -22.25 9.00 12.77
CA GLU A 408 -23.28 9.37 13.73
C GLU A 408 -23.47 10.90 13.69
N TYR A 409 -24.69 11.34 13.93
CA TYR A 409 -25.14 12.73 13.93
C TYR A 409 -25.64 13.13 15.32
N TYR A 410 -25.46 14.39 15.68
CA TYR A 410 -25.90 14.97 16.95
C TYR A 410 -26.48 16.36 16.71
N LEU A 411 -27.69 16.60 17.19
CA LEU A 411 -28.35 17.91 17.06
C LEU A 411 -28.11 18.75 18.33
N SER A 412 -27.21 19.73 18.25
CA SER A 412 -26.79 20.58 19.36
C SER A 412 -27.56 21.89 19.43
N THR A 413 -27.70 22.46 20.63
CA THR A 413 -28.11 23.87 20.84
C THR A 413 -26.97 24.86 20.64
N SER A 414 -25.73 24.40 20.47
CA SER A 414 -24.54 25.25 20.34
C SER A 414 -23.75 24.94 19.07
N LYS A 415 -23.19 26.00 18.47
CA LYS A 415 -22.29 25.92 17.31
C LYS A 415 -20.90 25.43 17.69
N THR A 416 -20.49 25.61 18.93
CA THR A 416 -19.12 25.35 19.40
C THR A 416 -19.03 24.21 20.40
N GLU A 417 -20.17 23.74 20.92
CA GLU A 417 -20.22 22.71 21.95
C GLU A 417 -21.33 21.69 21.66
N LEU A 418 -21.18 20.46 22.15
CA LEU A 418 -22.20 19.43 22.10
C LEU A 418 -23.12 19.57 23.32
N ALA A 419 -24.30 20.16 23.11
CA ALA A 419 -25.26 20.39 24.18
C ALA A 419 -26.70 20.04 23.75
N GLY A 420 -27.43 19.32 24.61
CA GLY A 420 -28.87 19.10 24.47
C GLY A 420 -29.33 18.08 23.42
N GLY A 421 -28.43 17.30 22.83
CA GLY A 421 -28.73 16.25 21.83
C GLY A 421 -28.25 14.84 22.24
N SER A 422 -28.35 13.89 21.32
CA SER A 422 -27.83 12.52 21.44
C SER A 422 -27.31 12.03 20.08
N TRP A 423 -26.31 11.14 20.09
CA TRP A 423 -25.75 10.58 18.87
C TRP A 423 -26.71 9.57 18.23
N SER A 424 -26.95 9.72 16.93
CA SER A 424 -27.85 8.88 16.13
C SER A 424 -27.17 8.49 14.82
N GLN A 425 -27.39 7.28 14.32
CA GLN A 425 -26.88 6.87 12.99
C GLN A 425 -27.74 7.45 11.84
N THR A 426 -28.97 7.89 12.14
CA THR A 426 -29.85 8.55 11.19
C THR A 426 -29.69 10.06 11.31
N ALA A 427 -29.43 10.72 10.19
CA ALA A 427 -29.36 12.17 10.13
C ALA A 427 -30.70 12.79 10.56
N PRO A 428 -30.73 13.66 11.58
CA PRO A 428 -31.96 14.30 12.02
C PRO A 428 -32.41 15.35 11.01
N GLU A 429 -33.72 15.61 10.95
CA GLU A 429 -34.23 16.75 10.19
C GLU A 429 -33.68 18.07 10.76
N TRP A 430 -33.51 19.05 9.89
CA TRP A 430 -33.05 20.37 10.30
C TRP A 430 -34.08 21.03 11.21
N ILE A 431 -33.62 21.58 12.33
CA ILE A 431 -34.45 22.34 13.27
C ILE A 431 -33.85 23.74 13.42
N GLU A 432 -34.71 24.76 13.28
CA GLU A 432 -34.32 26.15 13.45
C GLU A 432 -33.66 26.40 14.82
N GLY A 433 -32.57 27.15 14.82
CA GLY A 433 -31.79 27.46 16.03
C GLY A 433 -30.92 26.31 16.56
N LYS A 434 -30.83 25.16 15.86
CA LYS A 434 -29.96 24.04 16.21
C LYS A 434 -28.78 23.90 15.24
N TYR A 435 -27.75 23.20 15.69
CA TYR A 435 -26.50 22.94 14.96
C TYR A 435 -26.31 21.45 14.83
N MET A 436 -26.17 20.95 13.61
CA MET A 436 -25.94 19.53 13.37
C MET A 436 -24.45 19.24 13.42
N TRP A 437 -24.07 18.26 14.22
CA TRP A 437 -22.71 17.75 14.34
C TRP A 437 -22.64 16.32 13.81
N SER A 438 -21.50 15.92 13.27
CA SER A 438 -21.23 14.53 12.88
C SER A 438 -19.91 14.04 13.47
N ARG A 439 -19.84 12.73 13.72
CA ARG A 439 -18.59 12.01 14.01
C ARG A 439 -18.62 10.63 13.35
N THR A 440 -17.46 10.04 13.14
CA THR A 440 -17.34 8.67 12.64
C THR A 440 -17.00 7.73 13.78
N ARG A 441 -17.81 6.70 13.98
CA ARG A 441 -17.51 5.57 14.87
C ARG A 441 -16.91 4.44 14.04
N THR A 442 -15.69 4.05 14.35
CA THR A 442 -15.01 2.89 13.76
C THR A 442 -15.02 1.72 14.74
N THR A 443 -15.27 0.52 14.24
CA THR A 443 -15.32 -0.73 15.02
C THR A 443 -14.23 -1.65 14.52
N ARG A 444 -13.49 -2.24 15.45
CA ARG A 444 -12.47 -3.26 15.17
C ARG A 444 -13.04 -4.68 15.32
N ALA A 445 -12.34 -5.67 14.80
CA ALA A 445 -12.76 -7.08 14.88
C ALA A 445 -12.87 -7.60 16.32
N ASP A 446 -12.09 -7.07 17.25
CA ASP A 446 -12.19 -7.34 18.70
C ASP A 446 -13.43 -6.71 19.38
N GLY A 447 -14.27 -6.00 18.63
CA GLY A 447 -15.43 -5.26 19.14
C GLY A 447 -15.10 -3.89 19.73
N GLY A 448 -13.82 -3.50 19.77
CA GLY A 448 -13.39 -2.19 20.25
C GLY A 448 -13.83 -1.06 19.31
N THR A 449 -14.42 0.01 19.87
CA THR A 449 -14.85 1.19 19.10
C THR A 449 -13.96 2.39 19.36
N SER A 450 -13.70 3.19 18.32
CA SER A 450 -13.11 4.53 18.42
C SER A 450 -13.95 5.55 17.66
N TYR A 451 -13.82 6.82 18.03
CA TYR A 451 -14.62 7.90 17.50
C TYR A 451 -13.73 9.02 16.97
N SER A 452 -14.06 9.57 15.82
CA SER A 452 -13.44 10.80 15.34
C SER A 452 -13.85 11.98 16.22
N SER A 453 -13.08 13.06 16.16
CA SER A 453 -13.48 14.34 16.73
C SER A 453 -14.81 14.80 16.11
N PRO A 454 -15.83 15.14 16.94
CA PRO A 454 -17.09 15.70 16.47
C PRO A 454 -16.88 17.01 15.70
N THR A 455 -17.58 17.18 14.58
CA THR A 455 -17.51 18.41 13.76
C THR A 455 -18.90 18.96 13.47
N CYS A 456 -19.10 20.27 13.64
CA CYS A 456 -20.34 20.94 13.26
C CYS A 456 -20.43 21.05 11.74
N ILE A 457 -21.45 20.41 11.14
CA ILE A 457 -21.63 20.29 9.68
C ILE A 457 -22.77 21.17 9.12
N ALA A 458 -23.67 21.66 9.97
CA ALA A 458 -24.71 22.62 9.57
C ALA A 458 -25.08 23.56 10.72
N GLY A 459 -25.32 24.83 10.42
CA GLY A 459 -25.68 25.86 11.41
C GLY A 459 -27.07 26.46 11.21
N ALA A 460 -27.52 27.26 12.17
CA ALA A 460 -28.77 28.00 12.08
C ALA A 460 -28.70 29.06 10.97
N THR A 461 -29.52 28.92 9.93
CA THR A 461 -29.79 30.00 8.97
C THR A 461 -30.50 31.15 9.70
N GLY A 462 -30.09 32.40 9.46
CA GLY A 462 -30.73 33.58 10.05
C GLY A 462 -32.21 33.71 9.67
N ALA A 463 -33.00 34.38 10.50
CA ALA A 463 -34.44 34.54 10.32
C ALA A 463 -34.78 35.02 8.90
N THR A 464 -35.69 34.30 8.24
CA THR A 464 -36.22 34.68 6.92
C THR A 464 -36.92 36.04 7.03
N GLY A 465 -36.61 36.98 6.13
CA GLY A 465 -37.26 38.30 6.12
C GLY A 465 -38.78 38.22 5.91
N THR A 466 -39.54 39.10 6.56
CA THR A 466 -41.00 39.16 6.44
C THR A 466 -41.41 39.64 5.05
N GLY A 467 -41.82 38.72 4.17
CA GLY A 467 -42.33 39.03 2.83
C GLY A 467 -43.73 39.65 2.87
N VAL A 468 -43.96 40.72 2.10
CA VAL A 468 -45.30 41.23 1.80
C VAL A 468 -45.91 40.37 0.69
N SER A 469 -47.04 39.73 0.97
CA SER A 469 -47.82 38.91 0.02
C SER A 469 -48.60 39.78 -0.97
N SER A 470 -49.26 40.82 -0.47
CA SER A 470 -50.07 41.73 -1.29
C SER A 470 -50.35 43.04 -0.56
N ILE A 471 -50.57 44.09 -1.34
CA ILE A 471 -51.14 45.36 -0.88
C ILE A 471 -52.38 45.61 -1.72
N THR A 472 -53.53 45.82 -1.08
CA THR A 472 -54.80 46.11 -1.76
C THR A 472 -55.36 47.42 -1.22
N GLU A 473 -55.60 48.38 -2.10
CA GLU A 473 -56.30 49.62 -1.76
C GLU A 473 -57.80 49.35 -1.57
N GLU A 474 -58.37 49.88 -0.50
CA GLU A 474 -59.79 49.82 -0.18
C GLU A 474 -60.35 51.25 -0.06
N TYR A 475 -61.61 51.42 -0.45
CA TYR A 475 -62.37 52.67 -0.46
C TYR A 475 -63.62 52.54 0.42
N TYR A 476 -64.00 53.62 1.11
CA TYR A 476 -65.20 53.71 1.95
C TYR A 476 -65.94 55.01 1.66
N LEU A 477 -67.19 54.90 1.20
CA LEU A 477 -68.06 56.05 0.93
C LEU A 477 -68.80 56.47 2.22
N SER A 478 -68.33 57.52 2.88
CA SER A 478 -68.85 58.05 4.14
C SER A 478 -69.86 59.18 3.93
N THR A 479 -70.78 59.36 4.88
CA THR A 479 -71.58 60.60 5.03
C THR A 479 -70.86 61.68 5.83
N SER A 480 -69.64 61.43 6.30
CA SER A 480 -68.86 62.36 7.12
C SER A 480 -67.42 62.50 6.61
N LYS A 481 -66.93 63.75 6.63
CA LYS A 481 -65.55 64.13 6.32
C LYS A 481 -64.57 63.79 7.45
N THR A 482 -65.09 63.64 8.67
CA THR A 482 -64.27 63.47 9.88
C THR A 482 -64.45 62.10 10.53
N ALA A 483 -65.40 61.29 10.07
CA ALA A 483 -65.63 59.94 10.54
C ALA A 483 -66.05 59.00 9.40
N GLN A 484 -65.72 57.71 9.52
CA GLN A 484 -66.23 56.65 8.63
C GLN A 484 -67.63 56.25 9.09
N THR A 485 -68.66 56.88 8.52
CA THR A 485 -70.06 56.68 8.93
C THR A 485 -70.93 56.39 7.71
N GLY A 486 -71.80 55.39 7.82
CA GLY A 486 -72.82 55.10 6.81
C GLY A 486 -72.36 54.37 5.54
N GLY A 487 -71.13 53.83 5.51
CA GLY A 487 -70.56 53.06 4.39
C GLY A 487 -69.95 51.72 4.78
N SER A 488 -69.22 51.09 3.85
CA SER A 488 -68.43 49.86 4.06
C SER A 488 -67.17 49.90 3.19
N TRP A 489 -66.10 49.22 3.63
CA TRP A 489 -64.85 49.14 2.88
C TRP A 489 -65.00 48.20 1.68
N THR A 490 -64.57 48.66 0.51
CA THR A 490 -64.68 47.94 -0.76
C THR A 490 -63.38 48.09 -1.54
N THR A 491 -63.03 47.15 -2.41
CA THR A 491 -61.83 47.22 -3.25
C THR A 491 -62.10 47.88 -4.61
N THR A 492 -63.35 48.31 -4.85
CA THR A 492 -63.75 48.98 -6.09
C THR A 492 -64.04 50.44 -5.79
N PRO A 493 -63.46 51.40 -6.54
CA PRO A 493 -63.74 52.82 -6.34
C PRO A 493 -65.25 53.12 -6.43
N PRO A 494 -65.87 53.73 -5.41
CA PRO A 494 -67.29 54.05 -5.45
C PRO A 494 -67.56 55.22 -6.39
N THR A 495 -68.75 55.24 -7.01
CA THR A 495 -69.21 56.36 -7.83
C THR A 495 -69.55 57.57 -6.97
N TRP A 496 -69.23 58.77 -7.46
CA TRP A 496 -69.52 60.03 -6.78
C TRP A 496 -71.01 60.22 -6.54
N SER A 497 -71.36 60.69 -5.34
CA SER A 497 -72.70 61.05 -4.94
C SER A 497 -72.64 62.33 -4.13
N SER A 498 -73.62 63.22 -4.34
CA SER A 498 -73.73 64.44 -3.58
C SER A 498 -73.83 64.17 -2.07
N GLY A 499 -73.18 65.00 -1.25
CA GLY A 499 -73.12 64.89 0.21
C GLY A 499 -72.30 63.73 0.80
N LYS A 500 -71.41 63.08 0.02
CA LYS A 500 -70.58 61.96 0.48
C LYS A 500 -69.08 62.25 0.40
N TYR A 501 -68.28 61.50 1.15
CA TYR A 501 -66.81 61.61 1.23
C TYR A 501 -66.16 60.24 1.05
N ILE A 502 -65.09 60.14 0.26
CA ILE A 502 -64.34 58.89 0.11
C ILE A 502 -63.21 58.84 1.14
N TRP A 503 -63.08 57.69 1.80
CA TRP A 503 -61.91 57.34 2.59
C TRP A 503 -61.14 56.21 1.92
N THR A 504 -59.81 56.25 1.94
CA THR A 504 -58.94 55.20 1.42
C THR A 504 -58.05 54.60 2.50
N ARG A 505 -57.72 53.31 2.38
CA ARG A 505 -56.71 52.62 3.19
C ARG A 505 -56.09 51.48 2.42
N ASN A 506 -54.90 51.04 2.82
CA ASN A 506 -54.24 49.87 2.26
C ASN A 506 -54.34 48.68 3.23
N LYS A 507 -54.78 47.54 2.72
CA LYS A 507 -54.70 46.23 3.37
C LYS A 507 -53.42 45.53 2.94
N ILE A 508 -52.51 45.28 3.86
CA ILE A 508 -51.22 44.63 3.63
C ILE A 508 -51.27 43.23 4.22
N VAL A 509 -51.03 42.20 3.40
CA VAL A 509 -50.94 40.81 3.83
C VAL A 509 -49.47 40.41 3.83
N TYR A 510 -48.95 39.88 4.93
CA TYR A 510 -47.59 39.36 5.06
C TYR A 510 -47.61 37.83 4.98
N THR A 511 -46.57 37.22 4.40
CA THR A 511 -46.45 35.76 4.29
C THR A 511 -45.75 35.12 5.47
N ASN A 512 -44.83 35.82 6.16
CA ASN A 512 -43.99 35.24 7.21
C ASN A 512 -43.65 36.22 8.35
N PRO A 513 -44.38 36.22 9.48
CA PRO A 513 -45.56 35.39 9.78
C PRO A 513 -46.80 35.89 9.03
N ALA A 514 -47.72 34.96 8.73
CA ALA A 514 -48.99 35.28 8.11
C ALA A 514 -49.78 36.27 8.98
N SER A 515 -49.89 37.51 8.52
CA SER A 515 -50.58 38.58 9.23
C SER A 515 -51.17 39.58 8.26
N THR A 516 -52.23 40.27 8.67
CA THR A 516 -52.84 41.35 7.88
C THR A 516 -52.80 42.64 8.70
N LYS A 517 -52.31 43.72 8.10
CA LYS A 517 -52.33 45.07 8.68
C LYS A 517 -53.06 46.03 7.75
N TYR A 518 -53.71 47.04 8.34
CA TYR A 518 -54.35 48.11 7.59
C TYR A 518 -53.62 49.42 7.90
N THR A 519 -53.41 50.25 6.89
CA THR A 519 -52.96 51.63 7.12
C THR A 519 -54.10 52.43 7.76
N THR A 520 -53.74 53.52 8.46
CA THR A 520 -54.73 54.47 8.97
C THR A 520 -55.53 55.03 7.80
N PRO A 521 -56.87 54.93 7.82
CA PRO A 521 -57.70 55.47 6.76
C PRO A 521 -57.57 56.99 6.64
N ILE A 522 -57.50 57.48 5.41
CA ILE A 522 -57.44 58.90 5.10
C ILE A 522 -58.67 59.32 4.29
N CYS A 523 -59.26 60.47 4.60
CA CYS A 523 -60.35 61.03 3.81
C CYS A 523 -59.77 61.80 2.61
N ASP A 524 -60.22 61.48 1.40
CA ASP A 524 -59.91 62.27 0.22
C ASP A 524 -60.78 63.53 0.20
N SER A 525 -60.15 64.68 0.47
CA SER A 525 -60.82 65.97 0.55
C SER A 525 -61.19 66.56 -0.82
N SER A 526 -60.73 65.97 -1.93
CA SER A 526 -61.06 66.41 -3.28
C SER A 526 -62.48 66.01 -3.73
N TRP A 527 -63.11 65.06 -3.03
CA TRP A 527 -64.46 64.55 -3.31
C TRP A 527 -65.57 65.27 -2.51
N GLU A 528 -65.43 66.56 -2.24
CA GLU A 528 -66.45 67.36 -1.57
C GLU A 528 -67.53 67.81 -2.57
N ALA A 529 -68.74 67.28 -2.42
CA ALA A 529 -69.88 67.74 -3.20
C ALA A 529 -70.35 69.12 -2.71
N VAL A 530 -70.41 70.08 -3.63
CA VAL A 530 -71.14 71.33 -3.44
C VAL A 530 -72.62 70.97 -3.35
N ASN A 531 -73.24 71.13 -2.18
CA ASN A 531 -74.70 71.12 -2.10
C ASN A 531 -75.22 72.26 -2.98
N GLU A 532 -76.15 71.94 -3.88
CA GLU A 532 -76.72 72.91 -4.82
C GLU A 532 -77.13 74.21 -4.12
N ILE A 533 -76.72 75.30 -4.76
CA ILE A 533 -77.11 76.67 -4.46
C ILE A 533 -78.58 76.83 -4.87
N GLU A 534 -79.47 77.12 -3.91
CA GLU A 534 -80.75 77.79 -4.17
C GLU A 534 -80.87 79.10 -3.40
N VAL A 535 -81.41 80.08 -4.12
CA VAL A 535 -81.24 81.52 -3.94
C VAL A 535 -82.34 82.09 -3.05
N GLY A 536 -81.94 82.56 -1.87
CA GLY A 536 -82.66 83.57 -1.08
C GLY A 536 -82.01 84.97 -1.16
N GLY A 537 -81.26 85.24 -2.24
CA GLY A 537 -80.71 86.55 -2.57
C GLY A 537 -79.97 87.26 -1.44
N ARG A 538 -78.73 86.86 -1.12
CA ARG A 538 -77.66 87.74 -0.59
C ARG A 538 -76.35 86.96 -0.51
N ASN A 539 -75.33 87.52 -1.14
CA ASN A 539 -73.96 87.03 -1.13
C ASN A 539 -73.26 87.55 0.13
N LEU A 540 -72.84 86.66 1.04
CA LEU A 540 -72.00 87.03 2.18
C LEU A 540 -70.87 86.02 2.35
N LEU A 541 -69.77 86.33 1.67
CA LEU A 541 -68.43 85.98 2.16
C LEU A 541 -68.24 86.63 3.53
N SER A 542 -68.19 85.83 4.60
CA SER A 542 -67.50 86.26 5.82
C SER A 542 -66.65 85.13 6.38
N LYS A 543 -65.35 85.25 6.16
CA LYS A 543 -64.31 84.65 7.02
C LYS A 543 -64.62 84.99 8.48
N LYS A 544 -64.71 83.99 9.36
CA LYS A 544 -64.17 84.10 10.72
C LYS A 544 -63.87 82.73 11.32
N THR A 545 -62.57 82.43 11.26
CA THR A 545 -61.67 81.75 12.19
C THR A 545 -62.25 80.83 13.28
N ILE A 546 -61.75 79.60 13.18
CA ILE A 546 -61.61 78.52 14.16
C ILE A 546 -60.96 79.02 15.46
N GLY A 547 -61.64 78.83 16.59
CA GLY A 547 -61.00 78.80 17.91
C GLY A 547 -60.81 77.35 18.35
N LEU A 548 -59.57 76.87 18.44
CA LEU A 548 -59.25 75.63 19.13
C LEU A 548 -58.41 75.93 20.38
N TYR A 549 -58.99 75.48 21.48
CA TYR A 549 -58.51 75.52 22.86
C TYR A 549 -57.19 74.76 23.02
N LYS A 550 -56.29 75.33 23.84
CA LYS A 550 -55.13 74.66 24.43
C LYS A 550 -55.57 73.64 25.49
N GLY A 551 -54.85 72.53 25.54
CA GLY A 551 -54.73 71.59 26.65
C GLY A 551 -54.07 70.31 26.11
N GLY A 552 -53.06 69.69 26.70
CA GLY A 552 -52.30 69.87 27.91
C GLY A 552 -51.27 68.72 27.93
N THR A 553 -50.10 68.99 28.50
CA THR A 553 -49.03 68.08 28.93
C THR A 553 -49.34 66.58 29.06
N THR A 554 -48.49 65.72 28.48
CA THR A 554 -47.35 65.04 29.14
C THR A 554 -46.32 64.59 28.12
#